data_AF-A0A559J8M7-F1
#
_entry.id   AF-A0A559J8M7-F1
#
_cell.length_a   1.000
_cell.length_b   1.000
_cell.length_c   1.000
_cell.angle_alpha   90.00
_cell.angle_beta   90.00
_cell.angle_gamma   90.00
#
_symmetry.space_group_name_H-M   'P 1'
#
loop_
_entity.id
_entity.type
_entity.pdbx_description
1 polymer ?
#
loop_
_entity_poly.entity_id
_entity_poly.type
_entity_poly.pdbx_seq_one_letter_code
_entity_poly.pdbx_strand_id
1 'polypeptide(L)'
;MLLKKVVRIFSKIDEFKPAYDAVCRWQAVITNIAKLLEPSPDQTSESVRFHMEHLLRWLEVNYNQAGDEELVKNVQAYTRGFWKGLFTCYDAPHVPRTNNDHERFFRQT
;
A
#
# COMPACT_ATOMS: atom_id res chain seq x y z
N MET A 1 28.33 33.49 13.39
CA MET A 1 28.15 33.18 11.95
C MET A 1 27.58 31.78 11.68
N LEU A 2 27.97 30.74 12.44
CA LEU A 2 27.46 29.37 12.32
C LEU A 2 25.97 29.21 12.70
N LEU A 3 25.53 29.81 13.81
CA LEU A 3 24.14 29.68 14.29
C LEU A 3 23.10 30.14 13.26
N LYS A 4 23.35 31.24 12.54
CA LYS A 4 22.48 31.74 11.46
C LYS A 4 22.39 30.77 10.28
N LYS A 5 23.47 30.05 9.94
CA LYS A 5 23.47 29.04 8.88
C LYS A 5 22.65 27.81 9.28
N VAL A 6 22.79 27.38 10.54
CA VAL A 6 22.04 26.24 11.10
C VAL A 6 20.54 26.54 11.14
N VAL A 7 20.14 27.70 11.65
CA VAL A 7 18.72 28.14 11.64
C VAL A 7 18.15 28.18 10.21
N ARG A 8 18.93 28.66 9.23
CA ARG A 8 18.52 28.68 7.82
C ARG A 8 18.37 27.28 7.21
N ILE A 9 19.12 26.29 7.67
CA ILE A 9 18.98 24.91 7.20
C ILE A 9 17.69 24.31 7.76
N PHE A 10 17.44 24.47 9.06
CA PHE A 10 16.21 23.97 9.69
C PHE A 10 14.95 24.63 9.12
N SER A 11 14.97 25.95 8.88
CA SER A 11 13.82 26.63 8.26
C SER A 11 13.52 26.09 6.87
N LYS A 12 14.56 25.77 6.08
CA LYS A 12 14.38 25.14 4.76
C LYS A 12 13.81 23.73 4.86
N ILE A 13 14.14 22.98 5.91
CA ILE A 13 13.57 21.65 6.14
C ILE A 13 12.09 21.77 6.52
N ASP A 14 11.75 22.76 7.34
CA ASP A 14 10.35 23.02 7.74
C ASP A 14 9.46 23.36 6.54
N GLU A 15 10.00 24.04 5.52
CA GLU A 15 9.29 24.30 4.25
C GLU A 15 8.87 23.02 3.52
N PHE A 16 9.59 21.90 3.70
CA PHE A 16 9.24 20.60 3.09
C PHE A 16 8.24 19.78 3.91
N LYS A 17 7.97 20.16 5.16
CA LYS A 17 7.11 19.39 6.06
C LYS A 17 5.73 19.11 5.47
N PRO A 18 5.02 20.06 4.83
CA PRO A 18 3.73 19.77 4.21
C PRO A 18 3.80 18.73 3.10
N ALA A 19 4.86 18.77 2.27
CA ALA A 19 5.06 17.79 1.21
C ALA A 19 5.41 16.41 1.78
N TYR A 20 6.24 16.35 2.83
CA TYR A 20 6.55 15.13 3.54
C TYR A 20 5.30 14.50 4.16
N ASP A 21 4.48 15.30 4.87
CA ASP A 21 3.25 14.83 5.50
C ASP A 21 2.26 14.28 4.45
N ALA A 22 2.18 14.91 3.27
CA ALA A 22 1.37 14.41 2.15
C ALA A 22 1.87 13.04 1.63
N VAL A 23 3.18 12.87 1.45
CA VAL A 23 3.77 11.58 1.05
C VAL A 23 3.52 10.52 2.11
N CYS A 24 3.73 10.82 3.39
CA CYS A 24 3.49 9.89 4.49
C CYS A 24 2.02 9.46 4.55
N ARG A 25 1.09 10.39 4.32
CA ARG A 25 -0.34 10.09 4.24
C ARG A 25 -0.62 9.08 3.13
N TRP A 26 -0.12 9.29 1.91
CA TRP A 26 -0.32 8.35 0.80
C TRP A 26 0.36 6.99 1.04
N GLN A 27 1.57 7.01 1.61
CA GLN A 27 2.30 5.80 1.99
C GLN A 27 1.52 4.94 2.98
N ALA A 28 0.73 5.54 3.87
CA ALA A 28 -0.07 4.81 4.85
C ALA A 28 -1.09 3.87 4.17
N VAL A 29 -1.69 4.29 3.05
CA VAL A 29 -2.61 3.44 2.25
C VAL A 29 -1.90 2.20 1.75
N ILE A 30 -0.75 2.38 1.11
CA ILE A 30 0.05 1.28 0.55
C ILE A 30 0.50 0.33 1.66
N THR A 31 0.93 0.89 2.80
CA THR A 31 1.35 0.12 3.97
C THR A 31 0.20 -0.72 4.54
N ASN A 32 -1.02 -0.16 4.60
CA ASN A 32 -2.19 -0.89 5.08
C ASN A 32 -2.59 -2.02 4.13
N ILE A 33 -2.52 -1.80 2.81
CA ILE A 33 -2.75 -2.85 1.82
C ILE A 33 -1.71 -3.96 1.96
N ALA A 34 -0.42 -3.61 2.05
CA ALA A 34 0.65 -4.59 2.21
C ALA A 34 0.46 -5.44 3.48
N LYS A 35 0.13 -4.80 4.62
CA LYS A 35 -0.18 -5.52 5.87
C LYS A 35 -1.38 -6.43 5.74
N LEU A 36 -2.41 -6.01 5.01
CA LEU A 36 -3.61 -6.81 4.82
C LEU A 36 -3.35 -8.05 3.95
N LEU A 37 -2.48 -7.89 2.96
CA LEU A 37 -2.07 -8.95 2.05
C LEU A 37 -0.89 -9.79 2.61
N GLU A 38 -0.37 -9.44 3.78
CA GLU A 38 0.65 -10.23 4.46
C GLU A 38 0.00 -11.53 4.97
N PRO A 39 0.50 -12.71 4.58
CA PRO A 39 -0.14 -13.97 4.91
C PRO A 39 -0.13 -14.29 6.41
N SER A 40 -1.26 -14.81 6.90
CA SER A 40 -1.43 -15.34 8.25
C SER A 40 -2.19 -16.68 8.23
N PRO A 41 -1.93 -17.62 9.15
CA PRO A 41 -2.65 -18.90 9.22
C PRO A 41 -4.18 -18.79 9.28
N ASP A 42 -4.70 -17.68 9.81
CA ASP A 42 -6.12 -17.46 10.02
C ASP A 42 -6.82 -16.79 8.83
N GLN A 43 -6.10 -16.54 7.72
CA GLN A 43 -6.65 -15.88 6.54
C GLN A 43 -7.12 -16.90 5.50
N THR A 44 -8.35 -16.71 5.04
CA THR A 44 -8.93 -17.33 3.84
C THR A 44 -9.06 -16.32 2.71
N SER A 45 -9.21 -16.78 1.46
CA SER A 45 -9.47 -15.89 0.32
C SER A 45 -10.67 -14.99 0.58
N GLU A 46 -11.73 -15.54 1.18
CA GLU A 46 -12.95 -14.81 1.51
C GLU A 46 -12.67 -13.69 2.52
N SER A 47 -11.96 -14.00 3.60
CA SER A 47 -11.63 -13.02 4.65
C SER A 47 -10.77 -11.88 4.11
N VAL A 48 -9.74 -12.18 3.30
CA VAL A 48 -8.83 -11.17 2.74
C VAL A 48 -9.57 -10.33 1.71
N ARG A 49 -10.40 -10.95 0.87
CA ARG A 49 -11.24 -10.23 -0.08
C ARG A 49 -12.19 -9.27 0.62
N PHE A 50 -12.89 -9.73 1.65
CA PHE A 50 -13.81 -8.90 2.43
C PHE A 50 -13.08 -7.68 3.00
N HIS A 51 -11.92 -7.87 3.63
CA HIS A 51 -11.17 -6.76 4.20
C HIS A 51 -10.59 -5.82 3.12
N MET A 52 -10.14 -6.33 1.97
CA MET A 52 -9.70 -5.49 0.84
C MET A 52 -10.85 -4.62 0.32
N GLU A 53 -12.05 -5.17 0.17
CA GLU A 53 -13.23 -4.40 -0.27
C GLU A 53 -13.55 -3.27 0.72
N HIS A 54 -13.47 -3.54 2.02
CA HIS A 54 -13.66 -2.54 3.06
C HIS A 54 -12.57 -1.46 3.05
N LEU A 55 -11.31 -1.85 2.89
CA LEU A 55 -10.19 -0.91 2.79
C LEU A 55 -10.33 0.01 1.57
N LEU A 56 -10.70 -0.53 0.42
CA LEU A 56 -10.90 0.25 -0.81
C LEU A 56 -12.06 1.25 -0.67
N ARG A 57 -13.18 0.85 -0.05
CA ARG A 57 -14.28 1.78 0.27
C ARG A 57 -13.86 2.84 1.27
N TRP A 58 -13.11 2.44 2.31
CA TRP A 58 -12.59 3.38 3.30
C TRP A 58 -11.66 4.41 2.66
N LEU A 59 -10.81 3.99 1.73
CA LEU A 59 -9.94 4.87 0.94
C LEU A 59 -10.77 5.92 0.17
N GLU A 60 -11.80 5.49 -0.57
CA GLU A 60 -12.67 6.41 -1.33
C GLU A 60 -13.34 7.47 -0.43
N VAL A 61 -13.76 7.08 0.78
CA VAL A 61 -14.45 7.98 1.70
C VAL A 61 -13.49 8.96 2.39
N ASN A 62 -12.29 8.51 2.75
CA ASN A 62 -11.37 9.27 3.62
C ASN A 62 -10.28 10.05 2.87
N TYR A 63 -9.99 9.67 1.62
CA TYR A 63 -9.03 10.36 0.74
C TYR A 63 -9.79 11.18 -0.30
N ASN A 64 -10.42 12.25 0.18
CA ASN A 64 -11.32 13.13 -0.58
C ASN A 64 -10.82 14.58 -0.66
N GLN A 65 -9.56 14.82 -0.29
CA GLN A 65 -8.94 16.15 -0.34
C GLN A 65 -8.40 16.43 -1.75
N ALA A 66 -8.26 17.72 -2.10
CA ALA A 66 -7.62 18.11 -3.35
C ALA A 66 -6.19 17.54 -3.43
N GLY A 67 -5.91 16.78 -4.49
CA GLY A 67 -4.67 16.04 -4.69
C GLY A 67 -4.80 14.54 -4.47
N ASP A 68 -5.75 14.07 -3.64
CA ASP A 68 -5.92 12.64 -3.35
C ASP A 68 -6.49 11.85 -4.56
N GLU A 69 -7.02 12.52 -5.58
CA GLU A 69 -7.72 11.89 -6.71
C GLU A 69 -6.82 10.89 -7.45
N GLU A 70 -5.54 11.24 -7.64
CA GLU A 70 -4.59 10.39 -8.33
C GLU A 70 -4.27 9.12 -7.52
N LEU A 71 -4.11 9.25 -6.21
CA LEU A 71 -3.89 8.10 -5.32
C LEU A 71 -5.08 7.15 -5.37
N VAL A 72 -6.29 7.67 -5.14
CA VAL A 72 -7.51 6.84 -5.10
C VAL A 72 -7.71 6.13 -6.43
N LYS A 73 -7.58 6.86 -7.54
CA LYS A 73 -7.69 6.30 -8.89
C LYS A 73 -6.67 5.19 -9.13
N ASN A 74 -5.40 5.43 -8.80
CA ASN A 74 -4.33 4.46 -9.06
C ASN A 74 -4.49 3.21 -8.19
N VAL A 75 -4.73 3.36 -6.89
CA VAL A 75 -4.93 2.22 -5.99
C VAL A 75 -6.12 1.37 -6.44
N GLN A 76 -7.24 2.00 -6.80
CA GLN A 76 -8.42 1.31 -7.32
C GLN A 76 -8.10 0.56 -8.62
N ALA A 77 -7.53 1.25 -9.62
CA ALA A 77 -7.25 0.67 -10.92
C ALA A 77 -6.29 -0.53 -10.83
N TYR A 78 -5.17 -0.38 -10.12
CA TYR A 78 -4.20 -1.47 -9.95
C TYR A 78 -4.79 -2.64 -9.18
N THR A 79 -5.43 -2.38 -8.03
CA THR A 79 -6.01 -3.45 -7.20
C THR A 79 -7.09 -4.21 -7.96
N ARG A 80 -7.96 -3.52 -8.71
CA ARG A 80 -9.01 -4.13 -9.52
C ARG A 80 -8.45 -4.96 -10.67
N GLY A 81 -7.34 -4.53 -11.28
CA GLY A 81 -6.66 -5.27 -12.35
C GLY A 81 -6.21 -6.67 -11.91
N PHE A 82 -5.77 -6.82 -10.66
CA PHE A 82 -5.33 -8.10 -10.10
C PHE A 82 -6.41 -8.86 -9.31
N TRP A 83 -7.61 -8.27 -9.15
CA TRP A 83 -8.63 -8.74 -8.19
C TRP A 83 -8.97 -10.23 -8.26
N LYS A 84 -9.09 -10.77 -9.48
CA LYS A 84 -9.46 -12.18 -9.69
C LYS A 84 -8.40 -13.15 -9.17
N GLY A 85 -7.12 -12.81 -9.28
CA GLY A 85 -6.01 -13.67 -8.87
C GLY A 85 -5.44 -13.36 -7.49
N LEU A 86 -5.77 -12.20 -6.92
CA LEU A 86 -5.15 -11.68 -5.70
C LEU A 86 -5.35 -12.59 -4.48
N PHE A 87 -6.45 -13.36 -4.44
CA PHE A 87 -6.85 -14.11 -3.26
C PHE A 87 -6.61 -15.62 -3.37
N THR A 88 -6.36 -16.17 -4.55
CA THR A 88 -6.32 -17.63 -4.76
C THR A 88 -5.30 -18.35 -3.87
N CYS A 89 -4.21 -17.67 -3.51
CA CYS A 89 -3.12 -18.26 -2.74
C CYS A 89 -3.40 -18.43 -1.24
N TYR A 90 -4.50 -17.87 -0.71
CA TYR A 90 -4.88 -18.01 0.70
C TYR A 90 -5.54 -19.37 0.98
N ASP A 91 -6.37 -19.88 0.05
CA ASP A 91 -7.02 -21.18 0.22
C ASP A 91 -6.19 -22.35 -0.36
N ALA A 92 -5.13 -22.06 -1.10
CA ALA A 92 -4.30 -23.05 -1.77
C ALA A 92 -2.85 -22.98 -1.29
N PRO A 93 -2.45 -23.78 -0.28
CA PRO A 93 -1.11 -23.70 0.33
C PRO A 93 0.06 -23.92 -0.63
N HIS A 94 -0.19 -24.60 -1.75
CA HIS A 94 0.80 -24.97 -2.76
C HIS A 94 0.95 -23.92 -3.87
N VAL A 95 0.06 -22.93 -3.94
CA VAL A 95 0.15 -21.85 -4.92
C VAL A 95 1.14 -20.81 -4.40
N PRO A 96 2.22 -20.49 -5.15
CA PRO A 96 3.19 -19.53 -4.67
C PRO A 96 2.55 -18.13 -4.57
N ARG A 97 2.86 -17.43 -3.48
CA ARG A 97 2.08 -16.28 -3.01
C ARG A 97 2.57 -14.95 -3.54
N THR A 98 3.85 -14.86 -3.90
CA THR A 98 4.47 -13.68 -4.51
C THR A 98 5.13 -14.03 -5.85
N ASN A 99 5.41 -13.03 -6.69
CA ASN A 99 6.23 -13.24 -7.89
C ASN A 99 7.59 -13.89 -7.55
N ASN A 100 8.20 -13.52 -6.42
CA ASN A 100 9.44 -14.13 -5.96
C ASN A 100 9.27 -15.62 -5.61
N ASP A 101 8.16 -16.00 -4.99
CA ASP A 101 7.84 -17.41 -4.73
C ASP A 101 7.54 -18.17 -6.02
N HIS A 102 6.87 -17.51 -6.96
CA HIS A 102 6.61 -18.02 -8.31
C HIS A 102 7.92 -18.30 -9.04
N GLU A 103 8.85 -17.35 -9.04
CA GLU A 103 10.19 -17.53 -9.63
C GLU A 103 10.97 -18.66 -8.94
N ARG A 104 10.87 -18.78 -7.62
CA ARG A 104 11.50 -19.90 -6.88
C ARG A 104 10.87 -21.24 -7.24
N PHE A 105 9.55 -21.30 -7.39
CA PHE A 105 8.83 -22.50 -7.78
C PHE A 105 9.27 -23.01 -9.17
N PHE A 106 9.37 -22.13 -10.16
CA PHE A 106 9.80 -22.49 -11.51
C PHE A 106 11.30 -22.80 -11.65
N ARG A 107 12.15 -22.31 -10.74
CA ARG A 107 13.60 -22.61 -10.74
C ARG A 107 13.95 -23.97 -10.12
N GLN A 108 12.97 -24.68 -9.55
CA GLN A 108 13.16 -26.00 -8.92
C GLN A 108 12.82 -27.18 -9.85
N THR A 109 12.24 -26.90 -11.02
CA THR A 109 12.01 -27.86 -12.13
C THR A 109 13.15 -27.83 -13.13
#